data_AF-A0A2H0QR94-F1
#
_entry.id   AF-A0A2H0QR94-F1
#
_cell.length_a   1.000
_cell.length_b   1.000
_cell.length_c   1.000
_cell.angle_alpha   90.00
_cell.angle_beta   90.00
_cell.angle_gamma   90.00
#
_symmetry.space_group_name_H-M   'P 1'
#
loop_
_entity.id
_entity.type
_entity.pdbx_description
1 polymer ?
#
loop_
_entity_poly.entity_id
_entity_poly.type
_entity_poly.pdbx_seq_one_letter_code
_entity_poly.pdbx_strand_id
1 'polypeptide(L)'
;MQVAYLYIGLNSFIMMALAVVVVMGRGKNKVSFGDGGVKALNTAIRAHGNNTEYVPFGLILIFALATKGASNMQLHLLGASLTVGRILHALGLIIGLPMGRMFGIILTWLMIIVGAVMITL
;
A
#
# COMPACT_ATOMS: atom_id res chain seq x y z
N MET A 1 2.80 20.07 4.66
CA MET A 1 1.64 19.78 3.78
C MET A 1 2.01 19.17 2.43
N GLN A 2 2.85 19.81 1.61
CA GLN A 2 3.21 19.29 0.27
C GLN A 2 3.72 17.84 0.27
N VAL A 3 4.56 17.48 1.25
CA VAL A 3 5.09 16.11 1.40
C VAL A 3 3.97 15.09 1.59
N ALA A 4 2.94 15.39 2.39
CA ALA A 4 1.81 14.50 2.57
C ALA A 4 1.03 14.30 1.26
N TYR A 5 0.78 15.39 0.51
CA TYR A 5 0.08 15.31 -0.78
C TYR A 5 0.83 14.47 -1.81
N LEU A 6 2.17 14.55 -1.83
CA LEU A 6 3.00 13.71 -2.68
C LEU A 6 2.72 12.23 -2.41
N TYR A 7 2.82 11.80 -1.15
CA TYR A 7 2.63 10.38 -0.82
C TYR A 7 1.19 9.91 -0.95
N ILE A 8 0.20 10.78 -0.72
CA ILE A 8 -1.20 10.50 -1.04
C ILE A 8 -1.33 10.18 -2.53
N GLY A 9 -0.84 11.07 -3.41
CA GLY A 9 -0.91 10.88 -4.86
C GLY A 9 -0.20 9.60 -5.33
N LEU A 10 1.03 9.37 -4.88
CA LEU A 10 1.81 8.18 -5.24
C LEU A 10 1.08 6.88 -4.85
N ASN A 11 0.55 6.81 -3.64
CA ASN A 11 -0.14 5.61 -3.16
C ASN A 11 -1.52 5.42 -3.80
N SER A 12 -2.20 6.52 -4.18
CA SER A 12 -3.42 6.44 -5.00
C SER A 12 -3.14 5.82 -6.37
N PHE A 13 -2.04 6.18 -7.03
CA PHE A 13 -1.65 5.56 -8.29
C PHE A 13 -1.32 4.07 -8.13
N ILE A 14 -0.60 3.68 -7.07
CA ILE A 14 -0.33 2.27 -6.76
C ILE A 14 -1.65 1.50 -6.55
N MET A 15 -2.57 2.05 -5.77
CA MET A 15 -3.88 1.45 -5.54
C MET A 15 -4.65 1.23 -6.84
N MET A 16 -4.67 2.24 -7.72
CA MET A 16 -5.35 2.18 -9.01
C MET A 16 -4.69 1.14 -9.94
N ALA A 17 -3.36 1.11 -10.01
CA ALA A 17 -2.63 0.12 -10.80
C ALA A 17 -2.99 -1.32 -10.36
N LEU A 18 -3.04 -1.58 -9.06
CA LEU A 18 -3.44 -2.88 -8.52
C LEU A 18 -4.91 -3.22 -8.85
N ALA A 19 -5.80 -2.23 -8.80
CA ALA A 19 -7.21 -2.40 -9.18
C ALA A 19 -7.34 -2.81 -10.66
N VAL A 20 -6.60 -2.13 -11.55
CA VAL A 20 -6.57 -2.44 -12.98
C VAL A 20 -6.08 -3.86 -13.23
N VAL A 21 -5.04 -4.32 -12.52
CA VAL A 21 -4.56 -5.71 -12.62
C VAL A 21 -5.66 -6.72 -12.26
N VAL A 22 -6.45 -6.45 -11.22
CA VAL A 22 -7.59 -7.31 -10.85
C VAL A 22 -8.68 -7.30 -11.93
N VAL A 23 -9.06 -6.13 -12.44
CA VAL A 23 -10.10 -5.98 -13.47
C VAL A 23 -9.69 -6.69 -14.77
N MET A 24 -8.46 -6.49 -15.23
CA MET A 24 -7.92 -7.18 -16.40
C MET A 24 -7.86 -8.70 -16.18
N GLY A 25 -7.46 -9.13 -14.98
CA GLY A 25 -7.43 -10.55 -14.60
C GLY A 25 -8.82 -11.19 -14.64
N ARG A 26 -9.87 -10.49 -14.17
CA ARG A 26 -11.26 -10.95 -14.26
C ARG A 26 -11.73 -11.10 -15.69
N GLY A 27 -11.49 -10.07 -16.53
CA GLY A 27 -11.85 -10.09 -17.94
C GLY A 27 -11.18 -11.24 -18.70
N LYS A 28 -9.86 -11.41 -18.50
CA LYS A 28 -9.07 -12.47 -19.15
C LYS A 28 -9.58 -13.87 -18.82
N ASN A 29 -9.99 -14.10 -17.57
CA ASN A 29 -10.42 -15.43 -17.10
C ASN A 29 -11.96 -15.61 -17.10
N LYS A 30 -12.72 -14.61 -17.59
CA LYS A 30 -14.20 -14.60 -17.60
C LYS A 30 -14.82 -14.86 -16.21
N VAL A 31 -14.21 -14.31 -15.16
CA VAL A 31 -14.65 -14.47 -13.76
C VAL A 31 -15.43 -13.24 -13.31
N SER A 32 -16.74 -13.39 -13.02
CA SER A 32 -17.58 -12.29 -12.54
C SER A 32 -17.34 -11.96 -11.05
N PHE A 33 -17.28 -12.98 -10.19
CA PHE A 33 -17.12 -12.83 -8.74
C PHE A 33 -16.06 -13.78 -8.18
N GLY A 34 -15.44 -13.43 -7.04
CA GLY A 34 -14.37 -14.22 -6.43
C GLY A 34 -13.13 -14.29 -7.31
N ASP A 35 -12.37 -15.38 -7.23
CA ASP A 35 -11.16 -15.61 -8.05
C ASP A 35 -11.34 -16.69 -9.13
N GLY A 36 -12.50 -17.36 -9.16
CA GLY A 36 -12.81 -18.42 -10.13
C GLY A 36 -11.85 -19.62 -10.08
N GLY A 37 -11.16 -19.83 -8.96
CA GLY A 37 -10.11 -20.87 -8.84
C GLY A 37 -8.79 -20.51 -9.55
N VAL A 38 -8.68 -19.31 -10.12
CA VAL A 38 -7.48 -18.88 -10.83
C VAL A 38 -6.48 -18.30 -9.83
N LYS A 39 -5.43 -19.06 -9.52
CA LYS A 39 -4.38 -18.69 -8.55
C LYS A 39 -3.81 -17.29 -8.78
N ALA A 40 -3.49 -16.93 -10.02
CA ALA A 40 -2.94 -15.61 -10.35
C ALA A 40 -3.94 -14.47 -10.07
N LEU A 41 -5.24 -14.69 -10.31
CA LEU A 41 -6.29 -13.72 -10.00
C LEU A 41 -6.46 -13.58 -8.48
N ASN A 42 -6.43 -14.69 -7.73
CA ASN A 42 -6.43 -14.66 -6.27
C ASN A 42 -5.26 -13.81 -5.73
N THR A 43 -4.05 -14.02 -6.25
CA THR A 43 -2.87 -13.22 -5.88
C THR A 43 -3.06 -11.74 -6.16
N ALA A 44 -3.56 -11.36 -7.34
CA ALA A 44 -3.86 -9.97 -7.67
C ALA A 44 -4.90 -9.36 -6.73
N ILE A 45 -5.98 -10.10 -6.45
CA ILE A 45 -7.04 -9.68 -5.51
C ILE A 45 -6.45 -9.44 -4.12
N ARG A 46 -5.59 -10.34 -3.61
CA ARG A 46 -4.96 -10.15 -2.30
C ARG A 46 -3.94 -9.03 -2.29
N ALA A 47 -3.22 -8.77 -3.39
CA ALA A 47 -2.31 -7.64 -3.50
C ALA A 47 -3.06 -6.30 -3.42
N HIS A 48 -4.16 -6.17 -4.17
CA HIS A 48 -5.04 -5.01 -4.14
C HIS A 48 -5.73 -4.87 -2.76
N GLY A 49 -6.33 -5.95 -2.24
CA GLY A 49 -7.02 -5.96 -0.96
C GLY A 49 -6.14 -5.54 0.22
N ASN A 50 -4.93 -6.09 0.33
CA ASN A 50 -3.97 -5.63 1.35
C ASN A 50 -3.64 -4.13 1.18
N ASN A 51 -3.55 -3.64 -0.07
CA ASN A 51 -3.27 -2.22 -0.28
C ASN A 51 -4.42 -1.35 0.23
N THR A 52 -5.67 -1.71 -0.09
CA THR A 52 -6.86 -0.99 0.38
C THR A 52 -7.09 -1.11 1.88
N GLU A 53 -6.61 -2.18 2.51
CA GLU A 53 -6.69 -2.39 3.96
C GLU A 53 -5.69 -1.51 4.72
N TYR A 54 -4.43 -1.37 4.27
CA TYR A 54 -3.39 -0.68 5.04
C TYR A 54 -3.09 0.76 4.61
N VAL A 55 -3.11 1.04 3.30
CA VAL A 55 -2.66 2.32 2.77
C VAL A 55 -3.53 3.49 3.22
N PRO A 56 -4.88 3.41 3.22
CA PRO A 56 -5.71 4.53 3.68
C PRO A 56 -5.40 4.96 5.10
N PHE A 57 -5.22 4.01 6.03
CA PHE A 57 -4.83 4.34 7.41
C PHE A 57 -3.45 4.99 7.49
N GLY A 58 -2.47 4.48 6.73
CA GLY A 58 -1.15 5.10 6.64
C GLY A 58 -1.17 6.54 6.12
N LEU A 59 -1.97 6.80 5.08
CA LEU A 59 -2.13 8.14 4.52
C LEU A 59 -2.86 9.10 5.48
N ILE A 60 -3.86 8.62 6.22
CA ILE A 60 -4.53 9.39 7.27
C ILE A 60 -3.52 9.80 8.35
N LEU A 61 -2.66 8.89 8.81
CA LEU A 61 -1.62 9.21 9.78
C LEU A 61 -0.62 10.24 9.25
N ILE A 62 -0.13 10.07 8.02
CA ILE A 62 0.80 11.04 7.40
C ILE A 62 0.15 12.43 7.29
N PHE A 63 -1.11 12.49 6.87
CA PHE A 63 -1.85 13.75 6.78
C PHE A 63 -2.07 14.38 8.16
N ALA A 64 -2.50 13.60 9.15
CA ALA A 64 -2.70 14.06 10.52
C ALA A 64 -1.39 14.59 11.13
N LEU A 65 -0.28 13.88 10.95
CA LEU A 65 1.04 14.32 11.41
C LEU A 65 1.50 15.59 10.70
N ALA A 66 1.20 15.75 9.42
CA ALA A 66 1.47 16.99 8.70
C ALA A 66 0.65 18.17 9.25
N THR A 67 -0.61 17.95 9.67
CA THR A 67 -1.42 18.97 10.36
C THR A 67 -0.93 19.27 11.77
N LYS A 68 -0.34 18.28 12.46
CA LYS A 68 0.28 18.43 13.78
C LYS A 68 1.62 19.16 13.75
N GLY A 69 2.19 19.39 12.57
CA GLY A 69 3.47 20.09 12.42
C GLY A 69 4.70 19.18 12.46
N ALA A 70 4.55 17.88 12.17
CA ALA A 70 5.70 16.99 11.98
C ALA A 70 6.65 17.53 10.90
N SER A 71 7.95 17.34 11.10
CA SER A 71 8.98 17.84 10.19
C SER A 71 8.90 17.15 8.81
N ASN A 72 9.36 17.83 7.77
CA ASN A 72 9.39 17.26 6.42
C ASN A 72 10.17 15.94 6.37
N MET A 73 11.25 15.82 7.13
CA MET A 73 12.03 14.57 7.21
C MET A 73 11.21 13.41 7.78
N GLN A 74 10.47 13.64 8.86
CA GLN A 74 9.58 12.62 9.44
C GLN A 74 8.51 12.17 8.43
N LEU A 75 7.88 13.12 7.73
CA LEU A 75 6.87 12.82 6.72
C LEU A 75 7.45 12.05 5.54
N HIS A 76 8.67 12.37 5.10
CA HIS A 76 9.37 11.62 4.05
C HIS A 76 9.71 10.20 4.48
N LEU A 77 10.21 10.00 5.70
CA LEU A 77 10.53 8.66 6.21
C LEU A 77 9.27 7.79 6.26
N LEU A 78 8.16 8.31 6.80
CA LEU A 78 6.90 7.58 6.87
C LEU A 78 6.33 7.31 5.47
N GLY A 79 6.23 8.35 4.63
CA GLY A 79 5.68 8.22 3.29
C GLY A 79 6.50 7.31 2.37
N ALA A 80 7.83 7.40 2.41
CA ALA A 80 8.71 6.52 1.66
C ALA A 80 8.59 5.08 2.15
N SER A 81 8.56 4.86 3.48
CA SER A 81 8.39 3.53 4.07
C SER A 81 7.08 2.88 3.61
N LEU A 82 5.97 3.62 3.67
CA LEU A 82 4.68 3.13 3.15
C LEU A 82 4.79 2.77 1.67
N THR A 83 5.24 3.72 0.85
CA THR A 83 5.24 3.58 -0.62
C THR A 83 6.14 2.44 -1.09
N VAL A 84 7.38 2.40 -0.60
CA VAL A 84 8.34 1.33 -0.92
C VAL A 84 7.82 -0.01 -0.40
N GLY A 85 7.24 -0.05 0.80
CA GLY A 85 6.65 -1.25 1.37
C GLY A 85 5.54 -1.82 0.48
N ARG A 86 4.69 -0.95 -0.08
CA ARG A 86 3.62 -1.36 -1.00
C ARG A 86 4.14 -1.88 -2.33
N ILE A 87 5.15 -1.23 -2.90
CA ILE A 87 5.79 -1.68 -4.14
C ILE A 87 6.42 -3.06 -3.92
N LEU A 88 7.23 -3.22 -2.88
CA LEU A 88 7.88 -4.49 -2.55
C LEU A 88 6.88 -5.61 -2.29
N HIS A 89 5.82 -5.33 -1.53
CA HIS A 89 4.77 -6.30 -1.22
C HIS A 89 4.00 -6.74 -2.48
N ALA A 90 3.63 -5.78 -3.35
CA ALA A 90 2.94 -6.06 -4.60
C ALA A 90 3.81 -6.90 -5.55
N LEU A 91 5.08 -6.53 -5.73
CA LEU A 91 6.04 -7.28 -6.54
C LEU A 91 6.28 -8.68 -5.96
N GLY A 92 6.41 -8.79 -4.63
CA GLY A 92 6.58 -10.06 -3.93
C GLY A 92 5.43 -11.03 -4.16
N LEU A 93 4.20 -10.52 -4.24
CA LEU A 93 3.03 -11.32 -4.56
C LEU A 93 2.96 -11.68 -6.05
N ILE A 94 3.12 -10.69 -6.95
CA ILE A 94 2.89 -10.88 -8.39
C ILE A 94 4.01 -11.69 -9.05
N ILE A 95 5.26 -11.44 -8.66
CA ILE A 95 6.46 -12.07 -9.25
C ILE A 95 6.88 -13.31 -8.43
N GLY A 96 6.27 -13.53 -7.26
CA GLY A 96 6.53 -14.70 -6.42
C GLY A 96 7.86 -14.63 -5.68
N LEU A 97 8.29 -13.43 -5.25
CA LEU A 97 9.49 -13.21 -4.44
C LEU A 97 9.11 -13.17 -2.95
N PRO A 98 9.34 -14.25 -2.17
CA PRO A 98 8.86 -14.35 -0.78
C PRO A 98 9.39 -13.23 0.12
N MET A 99 10.65 -12.82 -0.11
CA MET A 99 11.29 -11.74 0.65
C MET A 99 10.64 -10.38 0.40
N GLY A 100 10.20 -10.09 -0.83
CA GLY A 100 9.51 -8.84 -1.15
C GLY A 100 8.17 -8.71 -0.41
N ARG A 101 7.43 -9.83 -0.29
CA ARG A 101 6.20 -9.88 0.51
C ARG A 101 6.49 -9.60 1.99
N MET A 102 7.49 -10.26 2.57
CA MET A 102 7.82 -10.14 3.99
C MET A 102 8.31 -8.73 4.34
N PHE A 103 9.32 -8.21 3.66
CA PHE A 103 9.83 -6.87 3.95
C PHE A 103 8.82 -5.77 3.65
N GLY A 104 8.01 -5.95 2.60
CA GLY A 104 6.97 -4.99 2.24
C GLY A 104 5.91 -4.81 3.33
N ILE A 105 5.44 -5.91 3.95
CA ILE A 105 4.46 -5.82 5.03
C ILE A 105 5.10 -5.28 6.32
N ILE A 106 6.31 -5.70 6.66
CA ILE A 106 7.05 -5.20 7.83
C ILE A 106 7.21 -3.68 7.75
N LEU A 107 7.65 -3.16 6.60
CA LEU A 107 7.85 -1.73 6.42
C LEU A 107 6.52 -0.94 6.52
N THR A 108 5.43 -1.51 5.99
CA THR A 108 4.08 -0.93 6.12
C THR A 108 3.65 -0.86 7.58
N TRP A 109 3.81 -1.95 8.34
CA TRP A 109 3.42 -2.01 9.75
C TRP A 109 4.28 -1.11 10.63
N LEU A 110 5.60 -1.10 10.42
CA LEU A 110 6.50 -0.20 11.16
C LEU A 110 6.12 1.26 10.93
N MET A 111 5.83 1.64 9.69
CA MET A 111 5.35 2.99 9.37
C MET A 111 4.08 3.32 10.15
N ILE A 112 3.08 2.43 10.16
CA ILE A 112 1.81 2.65 10.88
C ILE A 112 2.04 2.77 12.38
N ILE A 113 2.84 1.88 12.98
CA ILE A 113 3.13 1.88 14.42
C ILE A 113 3.85 3.18 14.82
N VAL A 114 4.90 3.56 14.08
CA VAL A 114 5.64 4.80 14.35
C VAL A 114 4.73 6.02 14.17
N GLY A 115 3.93 6.06 13.11
CA GLY A 115 2.96 7.13 12.88
C GLY A 115 1.92 7.25 13.99
N ALA A 116 1.42 6.12 14.49
CA ALA A 116 0.47 6.05 15.60
C ALA A 116 1.09 6.58 16.90
N VAL A 117 2.32 6.17 17.23
CA VAL A 117 3.03 6.68 18.40
C VAL A 117 3.25 8.20 18.29
N MET A 118 3.74 8.66 17.14
CA MET A 118 4.00 10.08 16.91
C MET A 118 2.75 10.96 16.98
N ILE A 119 1.59 10.46 16.53
CA ILE A 119 0.36 11.28 16.59
C ILE A 119 -0.17 11.38 18.03
N THR A 120 0.06 10.37 18.87
CA THR A 120 -0.38 10.36 20.28
C THR A 120 0.50 11.13 21.26
N LEU A 121 1.78 11.37 20.93
CA LEU A 121 2.74 12.09 21.77
C LEU A 121 2.87 13.55 21.38
#